data_AF-K8GIU1-F1
#
_entry.id   AF-K8GIU1-F1
#
_cell.length_a   1.000
_cell.length_b   1.000
_cell.length_c   1.000
_cell.angle_alpha   90.00
_cell.angle_beta   90.00
_cell.angle_gamma   90.00
#
_symmetry.space_group_name_H-M   'P 1'
#
loop_
_entity.id
_entity.type
_entity.pdbx_description
1 polymer ?
#
loop_
_entity_poly.entity_id
_entity_poly.type
_entity_poly.pdbx_seq_one_letter_code
_entity_poly.pdbx_strand_id
1 'polypeptide(L)'
;MPDTYDKRCQLGASRRRLEDAVALHSCRRWWGAVYIGGYAIECSLKSLICYDEHKTNFKETSAFKMGLQGASLHNLARLLSRTSLQRTIELDRTGKLRDTWKTIVSVWTNDELRYSDKLGEELDSTKFIEAVKTWHQLLLSKQGEAS
;
A
#
# COMPACT_ATOMS: atom_id res chain seq x y z
N MET A 1 -0.27 -17.61 -16.69
CA MET A 1 0.16 -16.44 -15.88
C MET A 1 -1.04 -16.00 -15.07
N PRO A 2 -0.92 -15.79 -13.74
CA PRO A 2 -2.00 -15.22 -12.94
C PRO A 2 -2.34 -13.81 -13.44
N ASP A 3 -3.63 -13.44 -13.41
CA ASP A 3 -4.06 -12.08 -13.76
C ASP A 3 -3.61 -11.12 -12.67
N THR A 4 -2.65 -10.27 -12.99
CA THR A 4 -2.04 -9.33 -12.02
C THR A 4 -3.03 -8.26 -11.54
N TYR A 5 -4.20 -8.11 -12.16
CA TYR A 5 -5.25 -7.20 -11.73
C TYR A 5 -6.36 -7.89 -10.92
N ASP A 6 -6.34 -9.23 -10.83
CA ASP A 6 -7.26 -9.97 -9.98
C ASP A 6 -7.05 -9.59 -8.50
N LYS A 7 -8.15 -9.36 -7.79
CA LYS A 7 -8.20 -8.96 -6.38
C LYS A 7 -7.40 -9.92 -5.50
N ARG A 8 -7.53 -11.24 -5.70
CA ARG A 8 -6.84 -12.27 -4.91
C ARG A 8 -5.34 -12.25 -5.18
N CYS A 9 -4.95 -12.00 -6.44
CA CYS A 9 -3.55 -11.82 -6.80
C CYS A 9 -2.95 -10.58 -6.13
N GLN A 10 -3.67 -9.45 -6.14
CA GLN A 10 -3.28 -8.22 -5.44
C GLN A 10 -3.17 -8.44 -3.92
N LEU A 11 -4.13 -9.14 -3.32
CA LEU A 11 -4.10 -9.44 -1.89
C LEU A 11 -2.93 -10.38 -1.52
N GLY A 12 -2.69 -11.43 -2.30
CA GLY A 12 -1.56 -12.32 -2.07
C GLY A 12 -0.21 -11.60 -2.27
N ALA A 13 -0.13 -10.70 -3.25
CA ALA A 13 1.04 -9.86 -3.45
C ALA A 13 1.25 -8.90 -2.27
N SER A 14 0.21 -8.27 -1.74
CA SER A 14 0.34 -7.33 -0.62
C SER A 14 0.97 -7.98 0.62
N ARG A 15 0.52 -9.20 0.97
CA ARG A 15 1.06 -9.98 2.10
C ARG A 15 2.54 -10.29 1.90
N ARG A 16 2.89 -10.88 0.75
CA ARG A 16 4.31 -11.20 0.43
C ARG A 16 5.19 -9.96 0.39
N ARG A 17 4.71 -8.84 -0.14
CA ARG A 17 5.49 -7.60 -0.16
C ARG A 17 5.73 -7.03 1.23
N LEU A 18 4.79 -7.19 2.16
CA LEU A 18 5.05 -6.82 3.54
C LEU A 18 6.12 -7.73 4.17
N GLU A 19 6.03 -9.05 3.96
CA GLU A 19 7.04 -10.02 4.42
C GLU A 19 8.44 -9.69 3.85
N ASP A 20 8.53 -9.47 2.53
CA ASP A 20 9.76 -9.08 1.84
C ASP A 20 10.32 -7.76 2.41
N ALA A 21 9.47 -6.76 2.65
CA ALA A 21 9.87 -5.47 3.19
C ALA A 21 10.47 -5.61 4.60
N VAL A 22 9.85 -6.43 5.46
CA VAL A 22 10.36 -6.72 6.81
C VAL A 22 11.70 -7.44 6.73
N ALA A 23 11.84 -8.44 5.85
CA ALA A 23 13.10 -9.15 5.67
C ALA A 23 14.24 -8.23 5.19
N LEU A 24 13.96 -7.34 4.23
CA LEU A 24 14.91 -6.34 3.74
C LEU A 24 15.35 -5.37 4.84
N HIS A 25 14.41 -4.93 5.68
CA HIS A 25 14.71 -4.07 6.82
C HIS A 25 15.68 -4.77 7.79
N SER A 26 15.40 -6.03 8.15
CA SER A 26 16.29 -6.83 9.01
C SER A 26 17.69 -7.04 8.41
N CYS A 27 17.80 -7.04 7.08
CA CYS A 27 19.08 -7.10 6.36
C CYS A 27 19.74 -5.73 6.16
N ARG A 28 19.27 -4.67 6.82
CA ARG A 28 19.77 -3.28 6.69
C ARG A 28 19.68 -2.71 5.27
N ARG A 29 18.77 -3.24 4.44
CA ARG A 29 18.45 -2.71 3.10
C ARG A 29 17.26 -1.77 3.19
N TRP A 30 17.44 -0.64 3.89
CA TRP A 30 16.36 0.23 4.34
C TRP A 30 15.52 0.84 3.20
N TRP A 31 16.15 1.38 2.15
CA TRP A 31 15.42 1.86 0.97
C TRP A 31 14.74 0.75 0.20
N GLY A 32 15.35 -0.43 0.13
CA GLY A 32 14.70 -1.63 -0.43
C GLY A 32 13.43 -1.99 0.35
N ALA A 33 13.49 -1.95 1.68
CA ALA A 33 12.36 -2.20 2.55
C ALA A 33 11.23 -1.18 2.35
N VAL A 34 11.57 0.11 2.29
CA VAL A 34 10.59 1.18 2.01
C VAL A 34 9.96 0.99 0.64
N TYR A 35 10.78 0.76 -0.39
CA TYR A 35 10.33 0.58 -1.76
C TYR A 35 9.32 -0.55 -1.87
N ILE A 36 9.64 -1.72 -1.33
CA ILE A 36 8.78 -2.90 -1.36
C ILE A 36 7.57 -2.74 -0.44
N GLY A 37 7.71 -2.11 0.73
CA GLY A 37 6.60 -1.86 1.65
C GLY A 37 5.52 -0.95 1.06
N GLY A 38 5.89 0.04 0.24
CA GLY A 38 4.89 0.85 -0.48
C GLY A 38 4.07 0.05 -1.50
N TYR A 39 4.66 -0.97 -2.16
CA TYR A 39 3.89 -1.90 -2.99
C TYR A 39 2.92 -2.77 -2.20
N ALA A 40 3.23 -3.09 -0.93
CA ALA A 40 2.27 -3.79 -0.08
C ALA A 40 0.99 -2.95 0.11
N ILE A 41 1.14 -1.62 0.32
CA ILE A 41 0.03 -0.68 0.41
C ILE A 41 -0.69 -0.50 -0.94
N GLU A 42 0.05 -0.34 -2.03
CA GLU A 42 -0.53 -0.24 -3.38
C GLU A 42 -1.43 -1.44 -3.70
N CYS A 43 -0.93 -2.66 -3.47
CA CYS A 43 -1.64 -3.90 -3.76
C CYS A 43 -2.89 -4.07 -2.87
N SER A 44 -2.77 -3.75 -1.58
CA SER A 44 -3.90 -3.85 -0.65
C SER A 44 -4.99 -2.80 -0.93
N LEU A 45 -4.63 -1.59 -1.34
CA LEU A 45 -5.58 -0.58 -1.81
C LEU A 45 -6.30 -1.02 -3.10
N LYS A 46 -5.58 -1.55 -4.09
CA LYS A 46 -6.20 -2.08 -5.32
C LYS A 46 -7.19 -3.19 -5.01
N SER A 47 -6.83 -4.12 -4.11
CA SER A 47 -7.75 -5.15 -3.63
C SER A 47 -8.98 -4.55 -2.93
N LEU A 48 -8.79 -3.54 -2.08
CA LEU A 48 -9.89 -2.89 -1.37
C LEU A 48 -10.84 -2.19 -2.33
N ILE A 49 -10.34 -1.49 -3.35
CA ILE A 49 -11.19 -0.87 -4.38
C ILE A 49 -12.03 -1.94 -5.10
N CYS A 50 -11.44 -3.07 -5.46
CA CYS A 50 -12.21 -4.19 -6.01
C CYS A 50 -13.29 -4.67 -5.03
N TYR A 51 -12.97 -4.78 -3.75
CA TYR A 51 -13.93 -5.19 -2.71
C TYR A 51 -15.08 -4.19 -2.55
N ASP A 52 -14.78 -2.90 -2.41
CA ASP A 52 -15.75 -1.80 -2.27
C ASP A 52 -16.71 -1.74 -3.46
N GLU A 53 -16.23 -2.05 -4.68
CA GLU A 53 -17.03 -2.04 -5.91
C GLU A 53 -17.64 -3.41 -6.29
N HIS A 54 -17.46 -4.44 -5.45
CA HIS A 54 -17.90 -5.81 -5.73
C HIS A 54 -17.38 -6.37 -7.08
N LYS A 55 -16.11 -6.11 -7.39
CA LYS A 55 -15.40 -6.63 -8.57
C LYS A 55 -14.32 -7.63 -8.18
N THR A 56 -14.04 -8.56 -9.07
CA THR A 56 -12.93 -9.50 -8.93
C THR A 56 -11.66 -8.96 -9.58
N ASN A 57 -11.79 -8.06 -10.57
CA ASN A 57 -10.66 -7.52 -11.30
C ASN A 57 -10.59 -5.98 -11.20
N PHE A 58 -9.39 -5.46 -10.92
CA PHE A 58 -9.18 -4.01 -10.77
C PHE A 58 -9.49 -3.23 -12.05
N LYS A 59 -9.30 -3.81 -13.24
CA LYS A 59 -9.63 -3.15 -14.52
C LYS A 59 -11.13 -2.93 -14.71
N GLU A 60 -11.97 -3.69 -14.02
CA GLU A 60 -13.42 -3.58 -14.12
C GLU A 60 -13.98 -2.46 -13.25
N THR A 61 -13.17 -1.94 -12.32
CA THR A 61 -13.56 -0.90 -11.37
C THR A 61 -13.78 0.43 -12.06
N SER A 62 -14.68 1.24 -11.51
CA SER A 62 -14.87 2.64 -11.87
C SER A 62 -13.56 3.42 -11.70
N ALA A 63 -12.78 3.09 -10.66
CA ALA A 63 -11.49 3.71 -10.39
C ALA A 63 -10.53 3.61 -11.59
N PHE A 64 -10.40 2.42 -12.19
CA PHE A 64 -9.58 2.17 -13.38
C PHE A 64 -10.17 2.81 -14.65
N LYS A 65 -11.49 2.69 -14.85
CA LYS A 65 -12.19 3.22 -16.03
C LYS A 65 -12.20 4.75 -16.06
N MET A 66 -12.18 5.41 -14.90
CA MET A 66 -12.18 6.86 -14.76
C MET A 66 -10.77 7.46 -14.63
N GLY A 67 -9.74 6.80 -15.16
CA GLY A 67 -8.43 7.41 -15.38
C GLY A 67 -7.34 7.11 -14.35
N LEU A 68 -7.47 6.05 -13.52
CA LEU A 68 -6.30 5.43 -12.89
C LEU A 68 -5.66 4.45 -13.88
N GLN A 69 -4.81 4.98 -14.76
CA GLN A 69 -4.05 4.24 -15.77
C GLN A 69 -2.60 4.72 -15.82
N GLY A 70 -1.70 3.91 -16.38
CA GLY A 70 -0.27 4.23 -16.49
C GLY A 70 0.35 4.57 -15.12
N ALA A 71 1.16 5.62 -15.07
CA ALA A 71 1.85 6.05 -13.84
C ALA A 71 0.90 6.31 -12.65
N SER A 72 -0.34 6.76 -12.92
CA SER A 72 -1.29 7.03 -11.85
C SER A 72 -1.81 5.79 -11.11
N LEU A 73 -1.64 4.59 -11.70
CA LEU A 73 -1.94 3.31 -11.04
C LEU A 73 -1.07 3.02 -9.82
N HIS A 74 0.02 3.76 -9.66
CA HIS A 74 0.99 3.59 -8.58
C HIS A 74 0.91 4.72 -7.55
N ASN A 75 -0.01 5.68 -7.72
CA ASN A 75 -0.14 6.80 -6.82
C ASN A 75 -1.03 6.43 -5.61
N LEU A 76 -0.42 6.25 -4.43
CA LEU A 76 -1.13 5.83 -3.21
C LEU A 76 -2.24 6.80 -2.79
N ALA A 77 -2.01 8.11 -2.91
CA ALA A 77 -3.02 9.11 -2.55
C ALA A 77 -4.26 9.03 -3.45
N ARG A 78 -4.05 8.85 -4.77
CA ARG A 78 -5.15 8.65 -5.71
C ARG A 78 -5.85 7.30 -5.55
N LEU A 79 -5.15 6.27 -5.12
CA LEU A 79 -5.77 4.98 -4.81
C LEU A 79 -6.62 5.09 -3.53
N LEU A 80 -6.09 5.68 -2.47
CA LEU A 80 -6.83 5.86 -1.22
C LEU A 80 -8.10 6.69 -1.42
N SER A 81 -8.06 7.74 -2.24
CA SER A 81 -9.23 8.57 -2.55
C SER A 81 -10.37 7.84 -3.28
N ARG A 82 -10.14 6.60 -3.74
CA ARG A 82 -11.13 5.72 -4.39
C ARG A 82 -11.68 4.63 -3.47
N THR A 83 -11.22 4.56 -2.23
CA THR A 83 -11.69 3.57 -1.25
C THR A 83 -12.83 4.12 -0.39
N SER A 84 -13.44 3.27 0.43
CA SER A 84 -14.43 3.64 1.44
C SER A 84 -13.81 4.15 2.77
N LEU A 85 -12.48 4.34 2.83
CA LEU A 85 -11.75 4.57 4.08
C LEU A 85 -11.82 5.99 4.67
N GLN A 86 -12.28 6.99 3.93
CA GLN A 86 -12.28 8.40 4.34
C GLN A 86 -12.95 8.57 5.70
N ARG A 87 -14.16 7.99 5.86
CA ARG A 87 -14.89 8.02 7.13
C ARG A 87 -14.13 7.35 8.27
N THR A 88 -13.38 6.29 8.00
CA THR A 88 -12.57 5.61 9.03
C THR A 88 -11.41 6.51 9.49
N ILE A 89 -10.77 7.23 8.56
CA ILE A 89 -9.68 8.18 8.86
C ILE A 89 -10.20 9.40 9.61
N GLU A 90 -11.40 9.90 9.25
CA GLU A 90 -12.04 11.05 9.90
C GLU A 90 -12.44 10.73 11.35
N LEU A 91 -12.94 9.52 11.59
CA LEU A 91 -13.37 9.07 12.92
C LEU A 91 -12.20 8.70 13.85
N ASP A 92 -10.97 8.58 13.33
CA ASP A 92 -9.79 8.36 14.15
C ASP A 92 -9.44 9.61 14.97
N ARG A 93 -9.84 9.58 16.25
CA ARG A 93 -9.57 10.63 17.23
C ARG A 93 -8.11 10.65 17.68
N THR A 94 -7.37 9.56 17.53
CA THR A 94 -5.97 9.48 17.96
C THR A 94 -5.04 10.21 16.99
N GLY A 95 -5.47 10.44 15.75
CA GLY A 95 -4.65 10.99 14.68
C GLY A 95 -3.66 9.99 14.07
N LYS A 96 -3.53 8.79 14.66
CA LYS A 96 -2.57 7.76 14.26
C LYS A 96 -2.69 7.39 12.79
N LEU A 97 -3.91 7.27 12.25
CA LEU A 97 -4.10 6.91 10.84
C LEU A 97 -3.61 8.03 9.91
N ARG A 98 -3.87 9.29 10.25
CA ARG A 98 -3.38 10.44 9.47
C ARG A 98 -1.86 10.55 9.52
N ASP A 99 -1.28 10.39 10.70
CA ASP A 99 0.17 10.51 10.89
C ASP A 99 0.94 9.39 10.19
N THR A 100 0.49 8.14 10.36
CA THR A 100 1.10 6.99 9.67
C THR A 100 0.92 7.06 8.16
N TRP A 101 -0.24 7.55 7.68
CA TRP A 101 -0.42 7.78 6.25
C TRP A 101 0.54 8.84 5.71
N LYS A 102 0.70 9.95 6.44
CA LYS A 102 1.65 11.01 6.10
C LYS A 102 3.06 10.45 5.98
N THR A 103 3.48 9.60 6.92
CA THR A 103 4.77 8.88 6.84
C THR A 103 4.88 8.05 5.57
N ILE A 104 3.84 7.28 5.20
CA ILE A 104 3.88 6.44 3.99
C ILE A 104 4.09 7.31 2.74
N VAL A 105 3.26 8.33 2.55
CA VAL A 105 3.28 9.14 1.33
C VAL A 105 4.48 10.11 1.25
N SER A 106 5.07 10.49 2.40
CA SER A 106 6.26 11.36 2.39
C SER A 106 7.56 10.61 2.10
N VAL A 107 7.63 9.33 2.48
CA VAL A 107 8.85 8.54 2.37
C VAL A 107 8.86 7.68 1.10
N TRP A 108 7.69 7.20 0.64
CA TRP A 108 7.63 6.36 -0.55
C TRP A 108 7.61 7.16 -1.85
N THR A 109 8.79 7.44 -2.39
CA THR A 109 8.99 8.03 -3.73
C THR A 109 9.42 6.93 -4.72
N ASN A 110 8.44 6.32 -5.41
CA ASN A 110 8.63 5.08 -6.19
C ASN A 110 9.84 5.10 -7.13
N ASP A 111 9.96 6.12 -7.98
CA ASP A 111 11.03 6.19 -8.97
C ASP A 111 12.40 6.49 -8.35
N GLU A 112 12.46 7.39 -7.36
CA GLU A 112 13.71 7.75 -6.68
C GLU A 112 14.27 6.58 -5.88
N LEU A 113 13.42 5.90 -5.10
CA LEU A 113 13.82 4.76 -4.28
C LEU A 113 14.31 3.58 -5.13
N ARG A 114 13.69 3.36 -6.30
CA ARG A 114 14.06 2.25 -7.20
C ARG A 114 15.47 2.39 -7.75
N TYR A 115 15.85 3.61 -8.10
CA TYR A 115 17.15 3.90 -8.73
C TYR A 115 18.18 4.47 -7.76
N SER A 116 17.85 4.58 -6.48
CA SER A 116 18.79 5.02 -5.46
C SER A 116 19.91 3.99 -5.26
N ASP A 117 21.14 4.48 -5.19
CA ASP A 117 22.33 3.73 -4.80
C ASP A 117 22.56 3.74 -3.27
N LYS A 118 21.71 4.46 -2.52
CA LYS A 118 21.81 4.61 -1.07
C LYS A 118 21.13 3.45 -0.37
N LEU A 119 21.61 3.13 0.83
CA LEU A 119 20.94 2.17 1.70
C LEU A 119 19.72 2.76 2.41
N GLY A 120 19.68 4.07 2.62
CA GLY A 120 18.66 4.78 3.40
C GLY A 120 19.05 4.95 4.86
N GLU A 121 18.07 5.28 5.70
CA GLU A 121 18.26 5.41 7.14
C GLU A 121 17.38 4.41 7.90
N GLU A 122 17.96 3.78 8.92
CA GLU A 122 17.27 2.78 9.75
C GLU A 122 16.03 3.36 10.43
N LEU A 123 16.13 4.59 10.96
CA LEU A 123 15.03 5.25 11.65
C LEU A 123 13.83 5.49 10.71
N ASP A 124 14.09 5.95 9.50
CA ASP A 124 13.05 6.20 8.50
C ASP A 124 12.39 4.90 8.05
N SER A 125 13.19 3.86 7.79
CA SER A 125 12.67 2.55 7.44
C SER A 125 11.86 1.93 8.58
N THR A 126 12.30 2.07 9.83
CA THR A 126 11.55 1.59 11.01
C THR A 126 10.18 2.25 11.08
N LYS A 127 10.14 3.60 11.04
CA LYS A 127 8.88 4.36 11.08
C LYS A 127 7.97 4.01 9.91
N PHE A 128 8.55 3.84 8.72
CA PHE A 128 7.81 3.48 7.52
C PHE A 128 7.20 2.08 7.63
N ILE A 129 7.97 1.07 8.04
CA ILE A 129 7.48 -0.31 8.16
C ILE A 129 6.36 -0.40 9.20
N GLU A 130 6.47 0.28 10.35
CA GLU A 130 5.40 0.31 11.34
C GLU A 130 4.12 1.01 10.83
N ALA A 131 4.28 2.07 10.03
CA ALA A 131 3.16 2.70 9.34
C ALA A 131 2.52 1.75 8.32
N VAL A 132 3.32 1.04 7.51
CA VAL A 132 2.84 0.06 6.54
C VAL A 132 2.11 -1.08 7.23
N LYS A 133 2.62 -1.64 8.33
CA LYS A 133 1.94 -2.69 9.10
C LYS A 133 0.58 -2.23 9.61
N THR A 134 0.52 -1.02 10.16
CA THR A 134 -0.73 -0.41 10.65
C THR A 134 -1.77 -0.31 9.52
N TRP A 135 -1.36 0.22 8.37
CA TRP A 135 -2.26 0.39 7.22
C TRP A 135 -2.63 -0.91 6.54
N HIS A 136 -1.68 -1.85 6.39
CA HIS A 136 -1.93 -3.15 5.80
C HIS A 136 -2.96 -3.93 6.61
N GLN A 137 -2.82 -3.95 7.95
CA GLN A 137 -3.81 -4.57 8.83
C GLN A 137 -5.20 -3.94 8.70
N LEU A 138 -5.27 -2.60 8.68
CA LEU A 138 -6.52 -1.88 8.47
C LEU A 138 -7.17 -2.27 7.14
N LEU A 139 -6.40 -2.24 6.05
CA LEU A 139 -6.88 -2.52 4.69
C LEU A 139 -7.39 -3.97 4.56
N LEU A 140 -6.71 -4.93 5.18
CA LEU A 140 -7.15 -6.33 5.23
C LEU A 140 -8.42 -6.49 6.07
N SER A 141 -8.49 -5.86 7.25
CA SER A 141 -9.66 -5.94 8.13
C SER A 141 -10.94 -5.46 7.46
N LYS A 142 -10.87 -4.38 6.65
CA LYS A 142 -12.02 -3.86 5.91
C LYS A 142 -12.58 -4.80 4.86
N GLN A 143 -11.77 -5.76 4.43
CA GLN A 143 -12.14 -6.76 3.42
C GLN A 143 -12.51 -8.11 4.04
N GLY A 144 -12.49 -8.24 5.37
CA GLY A 144 -12.66 -9.53 6.06
C GLY A 144 -11.46 -10.46 5.94
N GLU A 145 -10.27 -9.90 5.67
CA GLU A 145 -9.05 -10.62 5.31
C GLU A 145 -7.94 -10.49 6.38
N ALA A 146 -8.27 -9.89 7.53
CA ALA A 146 -7.40 -9.85 8.70
C ALA A 146 -7.38 -11.25 9.33
N SER A 147 -6.18 -11.85 9.40
CA SER A 147 -5.90 -13.07 10.16
C SER A 147 -5.27 -12.71 11.50
#